data_AF-A6MK61-F1
#
_entry.id   AF-A6MK61-F1
#
_cell.length_a   1.000
_cell.length_b   1.000
_cell.length_c   1.000
_cell.angle_alpha   90.00
_cell.angle_beta   90.00
_cell.angle_gamma   90.00
#
_symmetry.space_group_name_H-M   'P 1'
#
loop_
_entity.id
_entity.type
_entity.pdbx_description
1 polymer ?
#
loop_
_entity_poly.entity_id
_entity_poly.type
_entity_poly.pdbx_seq_one_letter_code
_entity_poly.pdbx_strand_id
1 'polypeptide(L)' 'VWRINTKHNIIYVNGSVPGHKNCLVKVRDSKLPAYKDLCKNLPFPTYFPDADEEELPEDLYDENVYQPSEPSITFA' A
#
# COMPACT_ATOMS: atom_id res chain seq x y z
N VAL A 1 -2.19 -3.95 -3.19
CA VAL A 1 -2.49 -2.89 -2.20
C VAL A 1 -2.69 -1.63 -3.04
N TRP A 2 -3.78 -0.89 -2.84
CA TRP A 2 -4.12 0.23 -3.74
C TRP A 2 -3.60 1.59 -3.24
N ARG A 3 -3.52 1.76 -1.92
CA ARG A 3 -3.03 2.99 -1.27
C ARG A 3 -2.39 2.66 0.08
N ILE A 4 -1.40 3.43 0.48
CA ILE A 4 -0.84 3.44 1.84
C ILE A 4 -0.90 4.87 2.37
N ASN A 5 -1.39 5.07 3.60
CA ASN A 5 -1.37 6.36 4.28
C ASN A 5 -0.35 6.33 5.43
N THR A 6 0.67 7.18 5.35
CA THR A 6 1.82 7.19 6.28
C THR A 6 1.49 7.90 7.59
N LYS A 7 0.63 8.93 7.57
CA LYS A 7 0.22 9.68 8.76
C LYS A 7 -0.57 8.84 9.78
N HIS A 8 -1.45 7.98 9.29
CA HIS A 8 -2.32 7.14 10.13
C HIS A 8 -1.93 5.66 10.14
N ASN A 9 -0.89 5.27 9.40
CA ASN A 9 -0.44 3.89 9.24
C ASN A 9 -1.54 2.95 8.72
N ILE A 10 -2.27 3.39 7.69
CA ILE A 10 -3.40 2.65 7.10
C ILE A 10 -3.01 2.02 5.76
N ILE A 11 -3.38 0.75 5.57
CA ILE A 11 -3.16 -0.01 4.33
C ILE A 11 -4.52 -0.28 3.67
N TYR A 12 -4.69 0.16 2.42
CA TYR A 12 -5.90 -0.07 1.63
C TYR A 12 -5.73 -1.34 0.78
N VAL A 13 -6.24 -2.47 1.30
CA VAL A 13 -6.17 -3.80 0.64
C VAL A 13 -7.39 -4.01 -0.26
N ASN A 14 -7.18 -4.68 -1.40
CA ASN A 14 -8.26 -5.00 -2.34
C ASN A 14 -9.21 -6.07 -1.79
N GLY A 15 -10.52 -5.90 -2.01
CA GLY A 15 -11.54 -6.88 -1.65
C GLY A 15 -11.88 -6.94 -0.15
N SER A 16 -12.38 -8.09 0.31
CA SER A 16 -12.78 -8.32 1.70
C SER A 16 -11.74 -9.14 2.47
N VAL A 17 -11.60 -8.85 3.77
CA VAL A 17 -10.73 -9.59 4.69
C VAL A 17 -11.58 -10.37 5.69
N PRO A 18 -11.29 -11.65 5.98
CA PRO A 18 -12.03 -12.42 6.97
C PRO A 18 -11.94 -11.82 8.38
N GLY A 19 -13.09 -11.68 9.04
CA GLY A 19 -13.21 -11.11 10.39
C GLY A 19 -14.26 -10.00 10.45
N HIS A 20 -14.68 -9.64 11.66
CA HIS A 20 -15.57 -8.49 11.87
C HIS A 20 -14.77 -7.18 11.87
N LYS A 21 -15.46 -6.04 11.82
CA LYS A 21 -14.83 -4.72 11.95
C LYS A 21 -14.10 -4.61 13.30
N ASN A 22 -12.93 -3.96 13.31
CA ASN A 22 -12.07 -3.78 14.48
C ASN A 22 -11.46 -5.08 15.06
N CYS A 23 -11.42 -6.17 14.30
CA CYS A 23 -10.66 -7.35 14.70
C CYS A 23 -9.17 -7.19 14.40
N LEU A 24 -8.32 -7.90 15.16
CA LEU A 24 -6.89 -8.01 14.86
C LEU A 24 -6.69 -8.97 13.68
N VAL A 25 -5.82 -8.58 12.75
CA VAL A 25 -5.53 -9.35 11.54
C VAL A 25 -4.03 -9.59 11.39
N LYS A 26 -3.66 -10.68 10.70
CA LYS A 26 -2.27 -11.00 10.35
C LYS A 26 -2.04 -10.77 8.86
N VAL A 27 -1.22 -9.79 8.53
CA VAL A 27 -0.84 -9.46 7.15
C VAL A 27 0.59 -9.93 6.89
N ARG A 28 0.85 -10.46 5.69
CA ARG A 28 2.17 -10.89 5.21
C ARG A 28 2.20 -10.91 3.70
N ASP A 29 3.39 -10.94 3.11
CA ASP A 29 3.54 -11.09 1.67
C ASP A 29 2.89 -12.38 1.14
N SER A 30 2.42 -12.29 -0.10
CA SER A 30 1.77 -13.40 -0.78
C SER A 30 2.76 -14.54 -1.01
N LYS A 31 2.29 -15.78 -0.84
CA LYS A 31 3.06 -16.99 -1.16
C LYS A 31 2.74 -17.55 -2.54
N LEU A 32 1.89 -16.87 -3.32
CA LEU A 32 1.56 -17.34 -4.66
C LEU A 32 2.82 -17.28 -5.54
N PRO A 33 3.12 -18.34 -6.32
CA PRO A 33 4.36 -18.42 -7.10
C PRO A 33 4.57 -17.23 -8.04
N ALA A 34 3.48 -16.69 -8.61
CA ALA A 34 3.51 -15.55 -9.53
C ALA A 34 4.12 -14.27 -8.93
N TYR A 35 4.15 -14.14 -7.60
CA TYR A 35 4.59 -12.92 -6.91
C TYR A 35 5.87 -13.10 -6.10
N LYS A 36 6.52 -14.26 -6.19
CA LYS A 36 7.67 -14.64 -5.33
C LYS A 36 8.83 -13.65 -5.42
N ASP A 37 9.11 -13.15 -6.61
CA ASP A 37 10.27 -12.28 -6.87
C ASP A 37 9.97 -10.78 -6.71
N LEU A 38 8.72 -10.40 -6.45
CA LEU A 38 8.32 -8.99 -6.36
C LEU A 38 8.80 -8.29 -5.09
N CYS A 39 9.23 -9.05 -4.07
CA CYS A 39 9.75 -8.49 -2.82
C CYS A 39 11.14 -7.87 -2.97
N LYS A 40 11.82 -8.03 -4.12
CA LYS A 40 13.19 -7.53 -4.35
C LYS A 40 13.29 -6.00 -4.33
N ASN A 41 12.20 -5.31 -4.66
CA ASN A 41 12.14 -3.85 -4.72
C ASN A 41 11.55 -3.23 -3.45
N LEU A 42 11.26 -4.03 -2.42
CA LEU A 42 10.69 -3.56 -1.17
C LEU A 42 11.81 -3.30 -0.14
N PRO A 43 11.57 -2.40 0.84
CA PRO A 43 12.52 -2.16 1.92
C PRO A 43 12.88 -3.44 2.67
N PHE A 44 14.17 -3.69 2.85
CA PHE A 44 14.69 -4.82 3.61
C PHE A 44 15.75 -4.34 4.60
N PRO A 45 15.70 -4.75 5.89
CA PRO A 45 14.82 -5.75 6.48
C PRO A 45 13.38 -5.26 6.70
N THR A 46 13.19 -3.95 6.84
CA THR A 46 11.89 -3.27 6.95
C THR A 46 12.07 -1.78 6.62
N TYR A 47 10.99 -1.00 6.65
CA TYR A 47 11.04 0.45 6.50
C TYR A 47 11.48 1.10 7.81
N PHE A 48 12.43 2.04 7.74
CA PHE A 48 12.94 2.78 8.90
C PHE A 48 12.76 4.29 8.66
N PRO A 49 11.77 4.94 9.30
CA PRO A 49 11.47 6.35 9.03
C PRO A 49 12.62 7.29 9.41
N ASP A 50 13.43 6.92 10.40
CA ASP A 50 14.56 7.75 10.87
C ASP A 50 15.82 7.61 10.01
N ALA A 51 15.88 6.61 9.13
CA ALA A 51 17.06 6.32 8.31
C ALA A 51 17.00 6.97 6.93
N ASP A 52 15.80 7.31 6.46
CA ASP A 52 15.60 7.95 5.17
C ASP A 52 15.73 9.48 5.33
N GLU A 53 16.50 10.10 4.43
CA GLU A 53 16.71 11.56 4.42
C GLU A 53 15.44 12.34 4.03
N GLU A 54 14.49 11.68 3.36
CA GLU A 54 13.23 12.26 2.88
C GLU A 54 12.01 11.52 3.46
N GLU A 55 11.10 12.29 4.06
CA GLU A 55 9.81 11.74 4.49
C GLU A 55 8.95 11.35 3.28
N LEU A 56 8.36 10.15 3.36
CA LEU A 56 7.42 9.69 2.34
C LEU A 56 6.17 10.60 2.31
N PRO A 57 5.55 10.78 1.14
CA PRO A 57 4.27 11.47 1.03
C PRO A 57 3.20 10.90 1.97
N GLU A 58 2.21 11.74 2.34
CA GLU A 58 1.11 11.31 3.22
C GLU A 58 0.34 10.12 2.62
N ASP A 59 0.16 10.11 1.31
CA ASP A 59 -0.52 9.05 0.57
C ASP A 59 0.32 8.54 -0.60
N LEU A 60 0.54 7.24 -0.63
CA LEU A 60 1.18 6.52 -1.73
C LEU A 60 0.10 5.76 -2.51
N TYR A 61 -0.13 6.15 -3.77
CA TYR A 61 -1.14 5.54 -4.65
C TYR A 61 -0.48 4.60 -5.66
N ASP A 62 -1.16 3.50 -6.02
CA ASP A 62 -0.81 2.70 -7.20
C ASP A 62 -1.08 3.51 -8.48
N GLU A 63 -0.30 3.28 -9.53
CA GLU A 63 -0.38 3.99 -10.82
C GLU A 63 -1.78 3.94 -11.45
N ASN A 64 -2.54 2.88 -11.16
CA ASN A 64 -3.88 2.67 -11.71
C ASN A 64 -5.00 3.24 -10.83
N VAL A 65 -4.67 3.97 -9.76
CA VAL A 65 -5.64 4.57 -8.85
C VAL A 65 -5.83 6.04 -9.16
N TYR A 66 -7.07 6.40 -9.47
CA TYR A 66 -7.47 7.79 -9.60
C TYR A 66 -7.39 8.50 -8.24
N GLN A 67 -6.62 9.58 -8.16
CA GLN A 67 -6.44 10.32 -6.91
C GLN A 67 -7.55 11.35 -6.70
N PRO A 68 -7.95 11.65 -5.45
CA PRO A 68 -9.05 12.58 -5.18
C PRO A 68 -8.88 14.01 -5.72
N SER A 69 -7.64 14.44 -5.93
CA SER A 69 -7.30 15.78 -6.43
C SER A 69 -7.19 15.86 -7.96
N GLU A 70 -7.18 14.73 -8.66
CA GLU A 70 -7.04 14.70 -10.12
C GLU A 70 -8.31 15.23 -10.81
N PRO A 71 -8.21 15.79 -12.03
CA PRO A 71 -9.38 16.21 -12.80
C PRO A 71 -10.19 15.00 -13.30
N SER A 72 -11.47 15.19 -13.60
CA SER A 72 -12.36 14.11 -14.06
C SER A 72 -11.79 13.38 -15.29
N ILE A 73 -11.93 12.06 -15.31
CA ILE A 73 -11.47 11.23 -16.43
C ILE A 73 -12.22 11.64 -17.72
N THR A 74 -11.47 11.81 -18.80
CA THR A 74 -12.00 12.10 -20.13
C THR A 74 -11.53 11.02 -21.11
N PHE A 75 -12.47 10.42 -21.85
CA PHE A 75 -12.19 9.46 -22.92
C PHE A 75 -12.42 10.16 -24.26
N ALA A 76 -11.43 10.95 -24.69
CA ALA A 76 -11.45 11.68 -25.97
C ALA A 76 -10.70 10.92 -27.05
#